data_AF-A0A842TSG7-F1
#
_entry.id   AF-A0A842TSG7-F1
#
_cell.length_a   1.000
_cell.length_b   1.000
_cell.length_c   1.000
_cell.angle_alpha   90.00
_cell.angle_beta   90.00
_cell.angle_gamma   90.00
#
_symmetry.space_group_name_H-M   'P 1'
#
loop_
_entity.id
_entity.type
_entity.pdbx_description
1 polymer ?
#
loop_
_entity_poly.entity_id
_entity_poly.type
_entity_poly.pdbx_seq_one_letter_code
_entity_poly.pdbx_strand_id
1 'polypeptide(L)'
;MEKVQARLESIVQKRKMFRVMRSEYIKKYIRDAHIYYDNYNIPDKIVYKAINLLSRFLYAIHPQWPQEKYGFYAAALYMVLHEPTEVGLKRYISKQEFTKRLDYIRLSNLEWSVNKIEEALEVYRLHDNHLRSFWLDEHALESNIITAVIKRKLNSKNEQYEQTEYSMLVEEVLDIIMQKLKLIPSQFRREFWNYLSRKVEIYSNLMDS
;
A
#
# COMPACT_ATOMS: atom_id res chain seq x y z
N MET A 1 45.25 13.86 -11.59
CA MET A 1 44.29 13.86 -10.47
C MET A 1 43.11 14.81 -10.69
N GLU A 2 43.30 16.01 -11.27
CA GLU A 2 42.20 16.97 -11.57
C GLU A 2 41.03 16.41 -12.40
N LYS A 3 41.29 15.56 -13.41
CA LYS A 3 40.22 14.96 -14.23
C LYS A 3 39.29 14.03 -13.44
N VAL A 4 39.78 13.41 -12.37
CA VAL A 4 38.97 12.52 -11.50
C VAL A 4 38.14 13.38 -10.55
N GLN A 5 38.73 14.43 -9.98
CA GLN A 5 38.04 15.40 -9.11
C GLN A 5 36.87 16.09 -9.84
N ALA A 6 37.11 16.62 -11.04
CA ALA A 6 36.09 17.28 -11.86
C ALA A 6 34.94 16.33 -12.26
N ARG A 7 35.26 15.06 -12.53
CA ARG A 7 34.25 14.04 -12.83
C ARG A 7 33.37 13.74 -11.61
N LEU A 8 33.97 13.60 -10.43
CA LEU A 8 33.25 13.39 -9.16
C LEU A 8 32.35 14.58 -8.81
N GLU A 9 32.84 15.81 -8.95
CA GLU A 9 32.06 17.03 -8.74
C GLU A 9 30.87 17.11 -9.71
N SER A 10 31.05 16.75 -10.98
CA SER A 10 29.94 16.69 -11.95
C SER A 10 28.86 15.67 -11.57
N ILE A 11 29.26 14.51 -11.00
CA ILE A 11 28.34 13.46 -10.56
C ILE A 11 27.56 13.93 -9.33
N VAL A 12 28.25 14.56 -8.37
CA VAL A 12 27.61 15.11 -7.16
C VAL A 12 26.62 16.22 -7.53
N GLN A 13 26.99 17.12 -8.44
CA GLN A 13 26.12 18.20 -8.89
C GLN A 13 24.89 17.67 -9.64
N LYS A 14 25.07 16.69 -10.52
CA LYS A 14 23.96 15.98 -11.18
C LYS A 14 23.03 15.33 -10.15
N ARG A 15 23.56 14.60 -9.17
CA ARG A 15 22.76 13.97 -8.10
C ARG A 15 21.97 15.00 -7.28
N LYS A 16 22.58 16.15 -6.93
CA LYS A 16 21.88 17.25 -6.25
C LYS A 16 20.74 17.81 -7.11
N MET A 17 21.00 18.09 -8.38
CA MET A 17 19.99 18.60 -9.31
C MET A 17 18.83 17.61 -9.49
N PHE A 18 19.11 16.31 -9.66
CA PHE A 18 18.08 15.27 -9.74
C PHE A 18 17.24 15.20 -8.45
N ARG A 19 17.87 15.33 -7.28
CA ARG A 19 17.15 15.34 -6.00
C ARG A 19 16.21 16.54 -5.87
N VAL A 20 16.63 17.72 -6.33
CA VAL A 20 15.81 18.94 -6.34
C VAL A 20 14.63 18.79 -7.29
N MET A 21 14.88 18.42 -8.56
CA MET A 21 13.83 18.20 -9.56
C MET A 21 12.82 17.11 -9.13
N ARG A 22 13.30 16.05 -8.48
CA ARG A 22 12.45 15.03 -7.84
C ARG A 22 11.53 15.61 -6.79
N SER A 23 12.07 16.44 -5.91
CA SER A 23 11.26 17.06 -4.86
C SER A 23 10.20 17.98 -5.45
N GLU A 24 10.53 18.77 -6.48
CA GLU A 24 9.58 19.69 -7.13
C GLU A 24 8.49 18.96 -7.90
N TYR A 25 8.85 17.93 -8.68
CA TYR A 25 7.89 17.12 -9.41
C TYR A 25 6.89 16.46 -8.45
N ILE A 26 7.39 15.77 -7.41
CA ILE A 26 6.53 15.09 -6.43
C ILE A 26 5.64 16.12 -5.72
N LYS A 27 6.19 17.25 -5.26
CA LYS A 27 5.39 18.32 -4.63
C LYS A 27 4.27 18.82 -5.54
N LYS A 28 4.57 19.08 -6.81
CA LYS A 28 3.57 19.50 -7.79
C LYS A 28 2.51 18.41 -7.99
N TYR A 29 2.93 17.16 -8.16
CA TYR A 29 2.05 16.02 -8.39
C TYR A 29 1.09 15.80 -7.21
N ILE A 30 1.58 15.91 -5.97
CA ILE A 30 0.78 15.78 -4.76
C ILE A 30 -0.17 16.96 -4.57
N ARG A 31 0.27 18.20 -4.83
CA ARG A 31 -0.60 19.37 -4.79
C ARG A 31 -1.74 19.25 -5.81
N ASP A 32 -1.43 18.84 -7.03
CA ASP A 32 -2.42 18.62 -8.09
C ASP A 32 -3.40 17.49 -7.70
N ALA A 33 -2.93 16.45 -7.01
CA ALA A 33 -3.78 15.38 -6.45
C ALA A 33 -4.74 15.91 -5.37
N HIS A 34 -4.23 16.76 -4.47
CA HIS A 34 -5.05 17.38 -3.42
C HIS A 34 -6.20 18.19 -4.01
N ILE A 35 -5.90 19.08 -4.98
CA ILE A 35 -6.91 19.87 -5.70
C ILE A 35 -7.92 18.95 -6.39
N TYR A 36 -7.44 17.87 -7.02
CA TYR A 36 -8.32 16.87 -7.63
C TYR A 36 -9.29 16.28 -6.61
N TYR A 37 -8.83 15.89 -5.41
CA TYR A 37 -9.70 15.32 -4.38
C TYR A 37 -10.66 16.34 -3.74
N ASP A 38 -10.22 17.58 -3.57
CA ASP A 38 -11.08 18.66 -3.06
C ASP A 38 -12.29 18.89 -3.97
N ASN A 39 -12.09 18.84 -5.29
CA ASN A 39 -13.17 19.00 -6.27
C ASN A 39 -14.26 17.91 -6.15
N TYR A 40 -13.93 16.75 -5.59
CA TYR A 40 -14.88 15.65 -5.34
C TYR A 40 -15.36 15.58 -3.88
N ASN A 41 -15.05 16.59 -3.05
CA ASN A 41 -15.42 16.65 -1.63
C ASN A 41 -14.99 15.40 -0.85
N ILE A 42 -13.79 14.88 -1.13
CA ILE A 42 -13.26 13.71 -0.44
C ILE A 42 -12.84 14.11 0.98
N PRO A 43 -13.22 13.36 2.03
CA PRO A 43 -12.82 13.69 3.40
C PRO A 43 -11.29 13.69 3.60
N ASP A 44 -10.77 14.66 4.37
CA ASP A 44 -9.33 14.86 4.61
C ASP A 44 -8.58 13.60 5.04
N LYS A 45 -9.21 12.74 5.88
CA LYS A 45 -8.61 11.48 6.32
C LYS A 45 -8.32 10.54 5.14
N ILE A 46 -9.21 10.51 4.14
CA ILE A 46 -9.05 9.69 2.93
C ILE A 46 -8.05 10.36 1.99
N VAL A 47 -8.13 11.69 1.84
CA VAL A 47 -7.17 12.49 1.05
C VAL A 47 -5.74 12.25 1.54
N TYR A 48 -5.51 12.32 2.84
CA TYR A 48 -4.20 12.08 3.44
C TYR A 48 -3.66 10.68 3.11
N LYS A 49 -4.49 9.64 3.25
CA LYS A 49 -4.11 8.26 2.90
C LYS A 49 -3.78 8.12 1.41
N ALA A 50 -4.60 8.68 0.53
CA ALA A 50 -4.39 8.60 -0.92
C ALA A 50 -3.13 9.36 -1.37
N ILE A 51 -2.89 10.55 -0.80
CA ILE A 51 -1.67 11.33 -1.03
C ILE A 51 -0.43 10.59 -0.53
N ASN A 52 -0.49 9.95 0.65
CA ASN A 52 0.61 9.16 1.18
C ASN A 52 0.94 7.98 0.24
N LEU A 53 -0.08 7.27 -0.24
CA LEU A 53 0.07 6.16 -1.19
C LEU A 53 0.69 6.64 -2.51
N LEU A 54 0.19 7.75 -3.08
CA LEU A 54 0.75 8.35 -4.29
C LEU A 54 2.20 8.80 -4.12
N SER A 55 2.51 9.44 -2.99
CA SER A 55 3.86 9.91 -2.70
C SER A 55 4.81 8.74 -2.74
N ARG A 56 4.54 7.68 -1.95
CA ARG A 56 5.33 6.45 -1.93
C ARG A 56 5.47 5.83 -3.31
N PHE A 57 4.39 5.76 -4.08
CA PHE A 57 4.40 5.25 -5.45
C PHE A 57 5.38 6.03 -6.35
N LEU A 58 5.31 7.37 -6.35
CA LEU A 58 6.23 8.23 -7.11
C LEU A 58 7.68 8.11 -6.66
N TYR A 59 7.91 7.83 -5.36
CA TYR A 59 9.23 7.53 -4.85
C TYR A 59 9.75 6.18 -5.38
N ALA A 60 8.91 5.15 -5.46
CA ALA A 60 9.27 3.79 -5.87
C ALA A 60 9.60 3.70 -7.37
N ILE A 61 8.81 4.36 -8.24
CA ILE A 61 8.98 4.24 -9.70
C ILE A 61 10.04 5.20 -10.29
N HIS A 62 10.75 5.95 -9.46
CA HIS A 62 11.75 6.91 -9.93
C HIS A 62 12.81 6.22 -10.84
N PRO A 63 13.17 6.81 -12.01
CA PRO A 63 12.79 8.12 -12.54
C PRO A 63 11.59 8.10 -13.52
N GLN A 64 10.87 6.99 -13.62
CA GLN A 64 9.81 6.75 -14.60
C GLN A 64 8.47 7.38 -14.17
N TRP A 65 8.47 8.67 -13.86
CA TRP A 65 7.27 9.33 -13.38
C TRP A 65 6.18 9.43 -14.46
N PRO A 66 4.91 9.17 -14.10
CA PRO A 66 3.82 9.16 -15.05
C PRO A 66 3.50 10.56 -15.55
N GLN A 67 3.38 10.73 -16.86
CA GLN A 67 2.92 12.00 -17.44
C GLN A 67 1.41 12.18 -17.24
N GLU A 68 0.65 11.10 -17.37
CA GLU A 68 -0.79 11.09 -17.13
C GLU A 68 -1.09 10.90 -15.65
N LYS A 69 -1.74 11.88 -15.02
CA LYS A 69 -1.87 11.94 -13.55
C LYS A 69 -3.20 11.44 -13.00
N TYR A 70 -4.29 11.76 -13.69
CA TYR A 70 -5.65 11.54 -13.19
C TYR A 70 -5.97 10.07 -12.95
N GLY A 71 -5.47 9.17 -13.81
CA GLY A 71 -5.59 7.72 -13.60
C GLY A 71 -5.01 7.27 -12.26
N PHE A 72 -3.81 7.76 -11.90
CA PHE A 72 -3.17 7.46 -10.62
C PHE A 72 -3.88 8.12 -9.43
N TYR A 73 -4.38 9.34 -9.60
CA TYR A 73 -5.18 10.00 -8.54
C TYR A 73 -6.42 9.18 -8.19
N ALA A 74 -7.16 8.76 -9.21
CA ALA A 74 -8.33 7.92 -9.04
C ALA A 74 -7.97 6.53 -8.50
N ALA A 75 -6.89 5.91 -8.98
CA ALA A 75 -6.44 4.61 -8.51
C ALA A 75 -6.09 4.64 -7.02
N ALA A 76 -5.31 5.63 -6.56
CA ALA A 76 -4.97 5.74 -5.16
C ALA A 76 -6.19 5.97 -4.27
N LEU A 77 -7.13 6.83 -4.70
CA LEU A 77 -8.39 7.04 -4.00
C LEU A 77 -9.23 5.76 -3.95
N TYR A 78 -9.33 5.04 -5.09
CA TYR A 78 -10.06 3.80 -5.18
C TYR A 78 -9.50 2.74 -4.23
N MET A 79 -8.18 2.55 -4.20
CA MET A 79 -7.52 1.58 -3.32
C MET A 79 -7.78 1.91 -1.84
N VAL A 80 -7.66 3.19 -1.44
CA VAL A 80 -7.90 3.64 -0.05
C VAL A 80 -9.37 3.50 0.36
N LEU A 81 -10.32 3.77 -0.53
CA LEU A 81 -11.74 3.56 -0.24
C LEU A 81 -12.09 2.07 -0.08
N HIS A 82 -11.27 1.19 -0.63
CA HIS A 82 -11.41 -0.26 -0.60
C HIS A 82 -10.32 -0.93 0.23
N GLU A 83 -9.97 -0.34 1.37
CA GLU A 83 -9.22 -1.04 2.42
C GLU A 83 -10.05 -2.19 3.01
N PRO A 84 -9.44 -3.31 3.44
CA PRO A 84 -10.12 -4.49 3.97
C PRO A 84 -10.65 -4.25 5.40
N THR A 85 -11.54 -3.29 5.55
CA THR A 85 -12.17 -2.88 6.80
C THR A 85 -13.69 -2.97 6.70
N GLU A 86 -14.39 -2.93 7.84
CA GLU A 86 -15.86 -2.87 7.86
C GLU A 86 -16.42 -1.69 7.05
N VAL A 87 -15.73 -0.54 7.08
CA VAL A 87 -16.14 0.65 6.32
C VAL A 87 -15.93 0.41 4.82
N GLY A 88 -14.79 -0.15 4.44
CA GLY A 88 -14.50 -0.50 3.05
C GLY A 88 -15.51 -1.50 2.47
N LEU A 89 -15.87 -2.54 3.24
CA LEU A 89 -16.89 -3.52 2.84
C LEU A 89 -18.25 -2.87 2.58
N LYS A 90 -18.70 -1.98 3.49
CA LYS A 90 -20.02 -1.32 3.40
C LYS A 90 -20.09 -0.30 2.26
N ARG A 91 -18.95 0.30 1.91
CA ARG A 91 -18.86 1.37 0.89
C ARG A 91 -18.33 0.87 -0.44
N TYR A 92 -18.26 -0.45 -0.63
CA TYR A 92 -17.74 -1.02 -1.86
C TYR A 92 -18.51 -0.50 -3.08
N ILE A 93 -17.76 -0.06 -4.08
CA ILE A 93 -18.25 0.29 -5.41
C ILE A 93 -17.32 -0.35 -6.44
N SER A 94 -17.89 -0.90 -7.51
CA SER A 94 -17.05 -1.49 -8.57
C SER A 94 -16.21 -0.42 -9.25
N LYS A 95 -15.07 -0.81 -9.84
CA LYS A 95 -14.24 0.11 -10.65
C LYS A 95 -15.06 0.82 -11.73
N GLN A 96 -15.97 0.08 -12.38
CA GLN A 96 -16.83 0.61 -13.43
C GLN A 96 -17.77 1.68 -12.89
N GLU A 97 -18.42 1.44 -11.75
CA GLU A 97 -19.26 2.42 -11.08
C GLU A 97 -18.45 3.61 -10.56
N PHE A 98 -17.26 3.37 -10.01
CA PHE A 98 -16.37 4.43 -9.53
C PHE A 98 -15.95 5.37 -10.68
N THR A 99 -15.57 4.83 -11.85
CA THR A 99 -15.22 5.67 -13.00
C THR A 99 -16.39 6.48 -13.54
N LYS A 100 -17.64 6.04 -13.38
CA LYS A 100 -18.81 6.84 -13.77
C LYS A 100 -19.02 8.07 -12.88
N ARG A 101 -18.48 8.05 -11.67
CA ARG A 101 -18.56 9.16 -10.70
C ARG A 101 -17.41 10.15 -10.83
N LEU A 102 -16.43 9.84 -11.67
CA LEU A 102 -15.27 10.68 -11.94
C LEU A 102 -15.35 11.17 -13.37
N ASP A 103 -15.27 12.47 -13.55
CA ASP A 103 -15.26 13.03 -14.89
C ASP A 103 -13.94 12.64 -15.59
N TYR A 104 -14.06 12.15 -16.84
CA TYR A 104 -12.94 11.95 -17.78
C TYR A 104 -11.96 10.80 -17.50
N ILE A 105 -12.28 9.81 -16.65
CA ILE A 105 -11.43 8.62 -16.45
C ILE A 105 -12.02 7.36 -17.10
N ARG A 106 -11.28 6.78 -18.05
CA ARG A 106 -11.62 5.48 -18.64
C ARG A 106 -11.33 4.35 -17.66
N LEU A 107 -12.19 3.32 -17.65
CA LEU A 107 -12.02 2.12 -16.82
C LEU A 107 -10.63 1.47 -17.00
N SER A 108 -10.17 1.33 -18.24
CA SER A 108 -8.86 0.73 -18.54
C SER A 108 -7.70 1.52 -17.94
N ASN A 109 -7.81 2.85 -17.87
CA ASN A 109 -6.80 3.71 -17.28
C ASN A 109 -6.76 3.55 -15.75
N LEU A 110 -7.94 3.46 -15.11
CA LEU A 110 -8.04 3.17 -13.69
C LEU A 110 -7.42 1.80 -13.37
N GLU A 111 -7.76 0.76 -14.13
CA GLU A 111 -7.25 -0.60 -13.92
C GLU A 111 -5.75 -0.69 -14.09
N TRP A 112 -5.23 -0.08 -15.17
CA TRP A 112 -3.79 0.00 -15.41
C TRP A 112 -3.07 0.74 -14.27
N SER A 113 -3.62 1.87 -13.83
CA SER A 113 -3.04 2.68 -12.75
C SER A 113 -3.06 1.94 -11.40
N VAL A 114 -4.16 1.25 -11.06
CA VAL A 114 -4.25 0.41 -9.85
C VAL A 114 -3.20 -0.68 -9.87
N ASN A 115 -3.07 -1.41 -10.99
CA ASN A 115 -2.07 -2.47 -11.11
C ASN A 115 -0.64 -1.92 -10.98
N LYS A 116 -0.36 -0.74 -11.56
CA LYS A 116 0.95 -0.10 -11.44
C LYS A 116 1.30 0.31 -10.01
N ILE A 117 0.34 0.86 -9.26
CA ILE A 117 0.55 1.19 -7.85
C ILE A 117 0.75 -0.09 -7.04
N GLU A 118 -0.07 -1.10 -7.27
CA GLU A 118 0.00 -2.39 -6.58
C GLU A 118 1.35 -3.07 -6.77
N GLU A 119 1.82 -3.17 -8.02
CA GLU A 119 3.13 -3.74 -8.38
C GLU A 119 4.29 -2.95 -7.76
N ALA A 120 4.27 -1.62 -7.85
CA ALA A 120 5.39 -0.80 -7.43
C ALA A 120 5.54 -0.68 -5.90
N LEU A 121 4.45 -0.87 -5.16
CA LEU A 121 4.42 -0.74 -3.70
C LEU A 121 4.20 -2.07 -2.98
N GLU A 122 4.07 -3.17 -3.72
CA GLU A 122 3.79 -4.51 -3.19
C GLU A 122 2.54 -4.51 -2.28
N VAL A 123 1.53 -3.73 -2.65
CA VAL A 123 0.27 -3.65 -1.88
C VAL A 123 -0.46 -4.98 -2.00
N TYR A 124 -0.81 -5.59 -0.87
CA TYR A 124 -1.42 -6.91 -0.89
C TYR A 124 -2.91 -6.81 -1.25
N ARG A 125 -3.35 -7.56 -2.27
CA ARG A 125 -4.75 -7.61 -2.70
C ARG A 125 -5.47 -8.77 -2.01
N LEU A 126 -6.51 -8.45 -1.23
CA LEU A 126 -7.43 -9.41 -0.62
C LEU A 126 -8.72 -9.48 -1.44
N HIS A 127 -9.36 -10.65 -1.42
CA HIS A 127 -10.69 -10.84 -1.99
C HIS A 127 -11.68 -11.23 -0.90
N ASP A 128 -12.87 -10.64 -0.95
CA ASP A 128 -13.96 -11.10 -0.10
C ASP A 128 -14.67 -12.33 -0.68
N ASN A 129 -15.73 -12.78 -0.01
CA ASN A 129 -16.54 -13.93 -0.45
C ASN A 129 -17.23 -13.72 -1.82
N HIS A 130 -17.33 -12.48 -2.30
CA HIS A 130 -17.89 -12.13 -3.61
C HIS A 130 -16.80 -11.86 -4.66
N LEU A 131 -15.54 -12.21 -4.38
CA LEU A 131 -14.37 -11.97 -5.23
C LEU A 131 -14.12 -10.48 -5.50
N ARG A 132 -14.61 -9.59 -4.64
CA ARG A 132 -14.34 -8.15 -4.72
C ARG A 132 -12.96 -7.88 -4.14
N SER A 133 -12.15 -7.12 -4.87
CA SER A 133 -10.78 -6.79 -4.45
C SER A 133 -10.74 -5.65 -3.44
N PHE A 134 -9.87 -5.81 -2.43
CA PHE A 134 -9.53 -4.85 -1.39
C PHE A 134 -8.01 -4.78 -1.23
N TRP A 135 -7.48 -3.64 -0.81
CA TRP A 135 -6.03 -3.39 -0.79
C TRP A 135 -5.52 -3.17 0.63
N LEU A 136 -4.60 -4.03 1.07
CA LEU A 136 -3.90 -3.94 2.35
C LEU A 136 -2.50 -3.36 2.11
N ASP A 137 -2.35 -2.07 2.41
CA ASP A 137 -1.07 -1.36 2.32
C ASP A 137 -0.20 -1.68 3.55
N GLU A 138 1.01 -2.19 3.34
CA GLU A 138 1.92 -2.61 4.42
C GLU A 138 2.33 -1.48 5.36
N HIS A 139 2.29 -0.22 4.90
CA HIS A 139 2.64 0.93 5.73
C HIS A 139 1.41 1.59 6.37
N ALA A 140 0.21 1.05 6.14
CA ALA A 140 -0.99 1.48 6.85
C ALA A 140 -0.89 1.12 8.35
N LEU A 141 -1.65 1.83 9.18
CA LEU A 141 -1.67 1.60 10.63
C LEU A 141 -2.09 0.17 10.96
N GLU A 142 -3.08 -0.33 10.24
CA GLU A 142 -3.63 -1.68 10.38
C GLU A 142 -2.54 -2.74 10.17
N SER A 143 -1.75 -2.61 9.10
CA SER A 143 -0.62 -3.50 8.79
C SER A 143 0.48 -3.42 9.84
N ASN A 144 0.81 -2.22 10.34
CA ASN A 144 1.79 -2.06 11.42
C ASN A 144 1.33 -2.77 12.70
N ILE A 145 0.05 -2.69 13.04
CA ILE A 145 -0.52 -3.41 14.20
C ILE A 145 -0.46 -4.93 13.96
N ILE A 146 -0.79 -5.41 12.76
CA ILE A 146 -0.69 -6.82 12.39
C ILE A 146 0.75 -7.32 12.58
N THR A 147 1.74 -6.62 12.03
CA THR A 147 3.15 -6.95 12.21
C THR A 147 3.57 -6.95 13.68
N ALA A 148 3.11 -6.00 14.48
CA ALA A 148 3.41 -5.96 15.91
C ALA A 148 2.83 -7.16 16.67
N VAL A 149 1.60 -7.59 16.33
CA VAL A 149 0.98 -8.78 16.91
C VAL A 149 1.77 -10.04 16.54
N ILE A 150 2.17 -10.19 15.28
CA ILE A 150 2.99 -11.32 14.81
C ILE A 150 4.31 -11.38 15.58
N LYS A 151 5.07 -10.27 15.58
CA LYS A 151 6.37 -10.21 16.27
C LYS A 151 6.26 -10.49 17.76
N ARG A 152 5.23 -9.94 18.43
CA ARG A 152 4.99 -10.20 19.86
C ARG A 152 4.75 -11.69 20.11
N LYS A 153 4.00 -12.35 19.23
CA LYS A 153 3.69 -13.77 19.37
C LYS A 153 4.90 -14.66 19.12
N LEU A 154 5.68 -14.37 18.08
CA LEU A 154 6.96 -15.04 17.83
C LEU A 154 7.89 -14.92 19.04
N ASN A 155 8.10 -13.70 19.56
CA ASN A 155 8.97 -13.46 20.72
C ASN A 155 8.47 -14.09 22.03
N SER A 156 7.17 -14.39 22.16
CA SER A 156 6.62 -14.95 23.40
C SER A 156 6.84 -16.45 23.55
N LYS A 157 7.22 -17.15 22.48
CA LYS A 157 7.58 -18.57 22.50
C LYS A 157 9.10 -18.64 22.26
N ASN A 158 9.87 -18.86 23.32
CA ASN A 158 11.35 -18.89 23.30
C ASN A 158 11.95 -20.14 22.62
N GLU A 159 11.25 -20.76 21.67
CA GLU A 159 11.61 -22.06 21.08
C GLU A 159 11.59 -21.97 19.54
N GLN A 160 12.47 -22.74 18.90
CA GLN A 160 12.53 -22.86 17.44
C GLN A 160 11.20 -23.44 16.93
N TYR A 161 10.48 -22.68 16.12
CA TYR A 161 9.20 -23.10 15.59
C TYR A 161 9.37 -24.25 14.59
N GLU A 162 8.69 -25.37 14.83
CA GLU A 162 8.45 -26.37 13.79
C GLU A 162 7.32 -25.92 12.84
N GLN A 163 7.29 -26.48 11.62
CA GLN A 163 6.35 -26.05 10.58
C GLN A 163 4.87 -26.18 10.98
N THR A 164 4.54 -27.17 11.82
CA THR A 164 3.21 -27.38 12.42
C THR A 164 2.82 -26.29 13.41
N GLU A 165 3.78 -25.62 14.05
CA GLU A 165 3.55 -24.57 15.04
C GLU A 165 3.24 -23.21 14.39
N TYR A 166 3.72 -22.98 13.15
CA TYR A 166 3.40 -21.77 12.40
C TYR A 166 1.92 -21.67 12.05
N SER A 167 1.27 -22.78 11.68
CA SER A 167 -0.16 -22.76 11.36
C SER A 167 -1.02 -22.41 12.57
N MET A 168 -0.69 -22.95 13.76
CA MET A 168 -1.36 -22.58 15.01
C MET A 168 -1.13 -21.11 15.36
N LEU A 169 0.10 -20.63 15.21
CA LEU A 169 0.42 -19.23 15.41
C LEU A 169 -0.39 -18.32 14.48
N VAL A 170 -0.51 -18.68 13.21
CA VAL A 170 -1.33 -17.92 12.24
C VAL A 170 -2.78 -17.86 12.68
N GLU A 171 -3.38 -18.98 13.12
CA GLU A 171 -4.76 -18.98 13.64
C GLU A 171 -4.90 -18.08 14.89
N GLU A 172 -3.96 -18.16 15.84
CA GLU A 172 -3.96 -17.29 17.02
C GLU A 172 -3.88 -15.80 16.65
N VAL A 173 -2.99 -15.44 15.71
CA VAL A 173 -2.86 -14.06 15.21
C VAL A 173 -4.15 -13.65 14.52
N LEU A 174 -4.70 -14.50 13.65
CA LEU A 174 -5.91 -14.23 12.90
C LEU A 174 -7.09 -13.96 13.84
N ASP A 175 -7.27 -14.76 14.89
CA ASP A 175 -8.32 -14.55 15.88
C ASP A 175 -8.12 -13.25 16.67
N ILE A 176 -6.88 -12.86 16.99
CA ILE A 176 -6.60 -11.56 17.60
C ILE A 176 -6.99 -10.41 16.66
N ILE A 177 -6.54 -10.46 15.40
CA ILE A 177 -6.77 -9.39 14.42
C ILE A 177 -8.27 -9.25 14.10
N MET A 178 -8.98 -10.36 13.90
CA MET A 178 -10.37 -10.37 13.46
C MET A 178 -11.37 -10.24 14.61
N GLN A 179 -11.19 -10.96 15.72
CA GLN A 179 -12.20 -11.02 16.79
C GLN A 179 -11.94 -9.97 17.87
N LYS A 180 -10.68 -9.82 18.31
CA LYS A 180 -10.34 -8.92 19.41
C LYS A 180 -10.16 -7.48 18.94
N LEU A 181 -9.35 -7.28 17.90
CA LEU A 181 -9.02 -5.95 17.39
C LEU A 181 -9.99 -5.47 16.31
N LYS A 182 -10.72 -6.38 15.65
CA LYS A 182 -11.70 -6.09 14.58
C LYS A 182 -11.11 -5.21 13.47
N LEU A 183 -9.83 -5.42 13.14
CA LEU A 183 -9.14 -4.66 12.11
C LEU A 183 -9.50 -5.15 10.71
N ILE A 184 -9.53 -6.48 10.55
CA ILE A 184 -9.85 -7.16 9.30
C ILE A 184 -11.14 -7.96 9.49
N PRO A 185 -12.19 -7.74 8.68
CA PRO A 185 -13.42 -8.50 8.74
C PRO A 185 -13.25 -9.99 8.41
N SER A 186 -14.12 -10.84 8.96
CA SER A 186 -14.05 -12.30 8.82
C SER A 186 -14.26 -12.80 7.39
N GLN A 187 -14.87 -11.99 6.52
CA GLN A 187 -15.04 -12.27 5.09
C GLN A 187 -13.70 -12.43 4.36
N PHE A 188 -12.61 -11.91 4.94
CA PHE A 188 -11.26 -12.06 4.38
C PHE A 188 -10.48 -13.24 5.00
N ARG A 189 -11.08 -14.05 5.90
CA ARG A 189 -10.35 -15.05 6.72
C ARG A 189 -9.40 -15.91 5.90
N ARG A 190 -9.86 -16.49 4.78
CA ARG A 190 -9.04 -17.37 3.94
C ARG A 190 -7.86 -16.65 3.29
N GLU A 191 -8.12 -15.53 2.62
CA GLU A 191 -7.08 -14.75 1.93
C GLU A 191 -6.09 -14.15 2.94
N PHE A 192 -6.60 -13.69 4.09
CA PHE A 192 -5.78 -13.11 5.13
C PHE A 192 -4.94 -14.16 5.88
N TRP A 193 -5.43 -15.39 6.01
CA TRP A 193 -4.61 -16.50 6.49
C TRP A 193 -3.38 -16.70 5.61
N ASN A 194 -3.56 -16.73 4.28
CA ASN A 194 -2.43 -16.86 3.34
C ASN A 194 -1.43 -15.70 3.47
N TYR A 195 -1.93 -14.48 3.64
CA TYR A 195 -1.09 -13.31 3.92
C TYR A 195 -0.28 -13.47 5.21
N LEU A 196 -0.96 -13.85 6.31
CA LEU A 196 -0.33 -14.03 7.62
C LEU A 196 0.71 -15.16 7.61
N SER A 197 0.42 -16.29 6.97
CA SER A 197 1.35 -17.42 6.87
C SER A 197 2.67 -17.00 6.23
N ARG A 198 2.61 -16.24 5.12
CA ARG A 198 3.82 -15.69 4.48
C ARG A 198 4.55 -14.71 5.39
N LYS A 199 3.83 -13.83 6.10
CA LYS A 199 4.45 -12.86 7.01
C LYS A 199 5.11 -13.53 8.21
N VAL A 200 4.48 -14.55 8.79
CA VAL A 200 5.04 -15.34 9.89
C VAL A 200 6.33 -16.01 9.46
N GLU A 201 6.35 -16.67 8.29
CA GLU A 201 7.55 -17.30 7.72
C GLU A 201 8.69 -16.30 7.49
N ILE A 202 8.38 -15.11 6.96
CA ILE A 202 9.40 -14.05 6.78
C ILE A 202 9.98 -13.62 8.13
N TYR A 203 9.14 -13.39 9.14
CA TYR A 203 9.61 -12.89 10.43
C TYR A 203 10.30 -13.95 11.28
N SER A 204 9.95 -15.23 11.15
CA SER A 204 10.68 -16.31 11.83
C SER A 204 12.10 -16.44 11.28
N ASN A 205 12.26 -16.48 9.95
CA ASN A 205 13.57 -16.56 9.31
C ASN A 205 14.50 -15.39 9.67
N LEU A 206 13.95 -14.21 9.94
CA LEU A 206 14.71 -13.02 10.38
C LEU A 206 15.11 -13.06 11.86
N MET A 207 14.45 -13.86 12.69
CA MET A 207 14.79 -14.02 14.11
C MET A 207 15.85 -15.09 14.34
N ASP A 208 15.98 -16.04 13.41
CA ASP A 208 17.00 -17.10 13.45
C ASP A 208 18.38 -16.65 12.89
N SER A 209 18.45 -15.43 12.30
CA SER A 209 19.65 -14.82 11.70
C SER A 209 20.28 -13.73 12.54
#